data_AF-A0A329Y2C0-F1
#
_entry.id   AF-A0A329Y2C0-F1
#
_cell.length_a   1.000
_cell.length_b   1.000
_cell.length_c   1.000
_cell.angle_alpha   90.00
_cell.angle_beta   90.00
_cell.angle_gamma   90.00
#
_symmetry.space_group_name_H-M   'P 1'
#
loop_
_entity.id
_entity.type
_entity.pdbx_description
1 polymer ?
#
loop_
_entity_poly.entity_id
_entity_poly.type
_entity_poly.pdbx_seq_one_letter_code
_entity_poly.pdbx_strand_id
1 'polypeptide(L)'
;MTETTRTGIAVIESKWNGEGITMRKNASVKPMFDMLCDLHFGNTHEYVYEMVATAPALADTIKRMAWDKDISTIYLACHGSEDGLYLHGWDEVVDRKKLSKMLLEGGSRSSLSGVYLGACEFGTRKLAEHLLANDKRLRWVAGYQHSADFIDGTALDVMFFNAWFRHVDGASDTRAREIVKSVAEDLKNKCKGLISTREENGHDADDEDAPGMGLSIYARARGPKGGIIDLLRDEE
;
A
#
# COMPACT_ATOMS: atom_id res chain seq x y z
N MET A 1 14.67 -10.21 23.93
CA MET A 1 13.29 -10.40 23.44
C MET A 1 13.05 -9.23 22.52
N THR A 2 13.00 -9.46 21.21
CA THR A 2 12.59 -8.42 20.25
C THR A 2 11.11 -8.16 20.49
N GLU A 3 10.75 -6.94 20.83
CA GLU A 3 9.34 -6.51 20.79
C GLU A 3 8.85 -6.75 19.37
N THR A 4 7.98 -7.74 19.22
CA THR A 4 7.35 -8.09 17.96
C THR A 4 6.32 -7.01 17.65
N THR A 5 6.39 -6.38 16.47
CA THR A 5 5.37 -5.41 16.04
C THR A 5 4.03 -6.13 15.87
N ARG A 6 3.00 -5.80 16.66
CA ARG A 6 1.70 -6.47 16.59
C ARG A 6 0.97 -6.22 15.28
N THR A 7 1.29 -5.14 14.57
CA THR A 7 0.65 -4.80 13.29
C THR A 7 1.09 -5.69 12.12
N GLY A 8 2.33 -6.19 12.17
CA GLY A 8 3.01 -6.81 11.03
C GLY A 8 3.20 -5.91 9.81
N ILE A 9 3.23 -4.59 10.00
CA ILE A 9 3.40 -3.60 8.94
C ILE A 9 4.80 -2.99 8.95
N ALA A 10 5.38 -2.89 7.76
CA ALA A 10 6.50 -2.00 7.48
C ALA A 10 6.06 -0.82 6.60
N VAL A 11 6.33 0.39 7.06
CA VAL A 11 6.16 1.65 6.33
C VAL A 11 7.50 2.05 5.75
N ILE A 12 7.58 2.08 4.42
CA ILE A 12 8.77 2.54 3.70
C ILE A 12 8.38 3.82 2.97
N GLU A 13 9.01 4.93 3.34
CA GLU A 13 8.67 6.26 2.84
C GLU A 13 9.83 6.88 2.05
N SER A 14 9.54 7.51 0.92
CA SER A 14 10.41 8.50 0.30
C SER A 14 9.86 9.88 0.58
N LYS A 15 10.74 10.89 0.67
CA LYS A 15 10.31 12.28 0.80
C LYS A 15 9.40 12.65 -0.36
N TRP A 16 8.39 13.45 -0.03
CA TRP A 16 7.40 13.97 -0.96
C TRP A 16 7.85 15.28 -1.63
N ASN A 17 9.14 15.64 -1.55
CA ASN A 17 9.69 16.83 -2.21
C ASN A 17 10.16 16.51 -3.64
N GLY A 18 9.94 17.45 -4.57
CA GLY A 18 10.41 17.32 -5.95
C GLY A 18 10.65 18.67 -6.62
N GLU A 19 11.39 18.67 -7.73
CA GLU A 19 11.61 19.88 -8.55
C GLU A 19 10.26 20.37 -9.08
N GLY A 20 9.75 21.48 -8.51
CA GLY A 20 8.47 22.08 -8.89
C GLY A 20 7.34 21.92 -7.86
N ILE A 21 7.52 21.11 -6.81
CA ILE A 21 6.50 20.96 -5.76
C ILE A 21 6.65 22.11 -4.76
N THR A 22 5.60 22.93 -4.61
CA THR A 22 5.53 24.06 -3.66
C THR A 22 5.57 23.64 -2.19
N MET A 23 5.49 22.33 -1.91
CA MET A 23 5.73 21.75 -0.58
C MET A 23 7.19 21.89 -0.17
N ARG A 24 7.55 23.08 0.32
CA ARG A 24 8.83 23.35 1.01
C ARG A 24 8.97 22.57 2.33
N LYS A 25 7.92 21.89 2.78
CA LYS A 25 7.88 21.09 4.01
C LYS A 25 7.83 19.62 3.64
N ASN A 26 8.72 18.82 4.22
CA ASN A 26 8.71 17.37 4.10
C ASN A 26 7.45 16.84 4.80
N ALA A 27 6.34 16.73 4.06
CA ALA A 27 5.18 15.99 4.53
C ALA A 27 5.60 14.54 4.78
N SER A 28 4.97 13.90 5.75
CA SER A 28 5.28 12.51 6.08
C SER A 28 4.03 11.79 6.54
N VAL A 29 3.94 10.52 6.17
CA VAL A 29 2.88 9.61 6.63
C VAL A 29 3.13 9.10 8.05
N LYS A 30 4.36 9.21 8.55
CA LYS A 30 4.79 8.69 9.85
C LYS A 30 3.89 9.12 11.03
N PRO A 31 3.55 10.42 11.19
CA PRO A 31 2.75 10.86 12.34
C PRO A 31 1.38 10.19 12.43
N MET A 32 0.86 9.68 11.32
CA MET A 32 -0.45 9.04 11.30
C MET A 32 -0.38 7.57 11.67
N PHE A 33 0.69 6.89 11.28
CA PHE A 33 0.96 5.55 11.81
C PHE A 33 1.26 5.62 13.30
N ASP A 34 1.98 6.65 13.78
CA ASP A 34 2.16 6.89 15.21
C ASP A 34 0.80 7.04 15.91
N MET A 35 -0.07 7.90 15.39
CA MET A 35 -1.42 8.11 15.91
C MET A 35 -2.27 6.83 15.91
N LEU A 36 -2.29 6.09 14.79
CA LEU A 36 -3.09 4.87 14.68
C LEU A 36 -2.57 3.79 15.64
N CYS A 37 -1.25 3.64 15.76
CA CYS A 37 -0.68 2.64 16.66
C CYS A 37 -0.93 3.00 18.12
N ASP A 38 -0.83 4.27 18.49
CA ASP A 38 -1.21 4.74 19.83
C ASP A 38 -2.70 4.47 20.13
N LEU A 39 -3.59 4.76 19.18
CA LEU A 39 -5.03 4.56 19.34
C LEU A 39 -5.42 3.08 19.51
N HIS A 40 -4.82 2.17 18.74
CA HIS A 40 -5.19 0.74 18.74
C HIS A 40 -4.41 -0.09 19.75
N PHE A 41 -3.16 0.28 20.05
CA PHE A 41 -2.25 -0.58 20.82
C PHE A 41 -1.62 0.12 22.04
N GLY A 42 -1.88 1.41 22.24
CA GLY A 42 -1.29 2.22 23.31
C GLY A 42 0.21 2.44 23.16
N ASN A 43 0.75 2.28 21.95
CA ASN A 43 2.18 2.40 21.66
C ASN A 43 2.42 2.84 20.21
N THR A 44 3.25 3.87 20.00
CA THR A 44 3.63 4.37 18.66
C THR A 44 4.63 3.47 17.93
N HIS A 45 5.21 2.45 18.58
CA HIS A 45 6.28 1.61 18.02
C HIS A 45 5.78 0.27 17.45
N GLU A 46 4.49 0.14 17.17
CA GLU A 46 3.88 -1.13 16.72
C GLU A 46 4.03 -1.39 15.22
N TYR A 47 4.83 -0.60 14.51
CA TYR A 47 5.16 -0.76 13.09
C TYR A 47 6.63 -0.44 12.85
N VAL A 48 7.19 -0.96 11.76
CA VAL A 48 8.56 -0.61 11.34
C VAL A 48 8.49 0.57 10.38
N TYR A 49 9.35 1.57 10.57
CA TYR A 49 9.45 2.75 9.70
C TYR A 49 10.85 2.90 9.14
N GLU A 50 10.95 3.09 7.82
CA GLU A 50 12.21 3.33 7.12
C GLU A 50 12.02 4.42 6.07
N MET A 51 12.96 5.37 6.00
CA MET A 51 12.99 6.38 4.94
C MET A 51 14.05 6.04 3.90
N VAL A 52 13.67 6.00 2.62
CA VAL A 52 14.55 5.64 1.51
C VAL A 52 14.63 6.74 0.47
N ALA A 53 15.80 6.90 -0.14
CA ALA A 53 16.05 7.93 -1.16
C ALA A 53 16.31 7.37 -2.56
N THR A 54 16.79 6.13 -2.65
CA THR A 54 17.32 5.54 -3.87
C THR A 54 16.77 4.14 -4.08
N ALA A 55 16.74 3.67 -5.32
CA ALA A 55 16.23 2.34 -5.62
C ALA A 55 17.05 1.22 -4.96
N PRO A 56 18.40 1.29 -4.85
CA PRO A 56 19.17 0.34 -4.04
C PRO A 56 18.79 0.35 -2.55
N ALA A 57 18.52 1.52 -1.96
CA ALA A 57 18.09 1.62 -0.57
C ALA A 57 16.68 1.03 -0.36
N LEU A 58 15.77 1.25 -1.31
CA LEU A 58 14.45 0.60 -1.32
C LEU A 58 14.58 -0.92 -1.42
N ALA A 59 15.42 -1.43 -2.33
CA ALA A 59 15.66 -2.86 -2.50
C ALA A 59 16.20 -3.51 -1.21
N ASP A 60 17.21 -2.91 -0.58
CA ASP A 60 17.76 -3.40 0.68
C ASP A 60 16.71 -3.37 1.80
N THR A 61 15.93 -2.29 1.88
CA THR A 61 14.88 -2.15 2.89
C THR A 61 13.80 -3.22 2.71
N ILE A 62 13.24 -3.39 1.49
CA ILE A 62 12.27 -4.45 1.20
C ILE A 62 12.83 -5.82 1.57
N LYS A 63 14.10 -6.08 1.26
CA LYS A 63 14.76 -7.35 1.60
C LYS A 63 14.84 -7.56 3.11
N ARG A 64 15.23 -6.55 3.88
CA ARG A 64 15.27 -6.62 5.35
C ARG A 64 13.87 -6.84 5.92
N MET A 65 12.87 -6.09 5.46
CA MET A 65 11.48 -6.25 5.91
C MET A 65 10.92 -7.62 5.59
N ALA A 66 11.19 -8.15 4.40
CA ALA A 66 10.73 -9.47 4.00
C ALA A 66 11.42 -10.64 4.74
N TRP A 67 12.57 -10.41 5.37
CA TRP A 67 13.25 -11.40 6.21
C TRP A 67 12.76 -11.41 7.65
N ASP A 68 12.07 -10.36 8.08
CA ASP A 68 11.40 -10.34 9.37
C ASP A 68 10.10 -11.15 9.30
N LYS A 69 10.01 -12.21 10.10
CA LYS A 69 8.86 -13.12 10.14
C LYS A 69 7.58 -12.44 10.68
N ASP A 70 7.74 -11.35 11.41
CA ASP A 70 6.63 -10.63 12.02
C ASP A 70 6.04 -9.62 11.04
N ILE A 71 6.75 -9.28 9.96
CA ILE A 71 6.28 -8.36 8.91
C ILE A 71 5.56 -9.15 7.81
N SER A 72 4.30 -8.82 7.57
CA SER A 72 3.45 -9.48 6.57
C SER A 72 2.96 -8.54 5.47
N THR A 73 3.06 -7.22 5.70
CA THR A 73 2.60 -6.17 4.80
C THR A 73 3.63 -5.06 4.69
N ILE A 74 3.90 -4.60 3.46
CA ILE A 74 4.67 -3.38 3.20
C ILE A 74 3.72 -2.30 2.69
N TYR A 75 3.82 -1.10 3.27
CA TYR A 75 3.23 0.13 2.76
C TYR A 75 4.36 0.99 2.16
N LEU A 76 4.25 1.31 0.87
CA LEU A 76 5.20 2.16 0.14
C LEU A 76 4.61 3.55 -0.05
N ALA A 77 5.12 4.55 0.66
CA ALA A 77 4.74 5.95 0.56
C ALA A 77 5.76 6.73 -0.29
N CYS A 78 5.40 7.10 -1.51
CA CYS A 78 6.26 7.88 -2.39
C CYS A 78 5.49 8.48 -3.56
N HIS A 79 6.15 9.36 -4.31
CA HIS A 79 5.63 9.81 -5.60
C HIS A 79 5.49 8.64 -6.56
N GLY A 80 4.43 8.67 -7.35
CA GLY A 80 4.14 7.66 -8.37
C GLY A 80 3.63 8.31 -9.64
N SER A 81 3.81 7.62 -10.76
CA SER A 81 3.09 7.84 -12.00
C SER A 81 2.79 6.49 -12.65
N GLU A 82 2.17 6.49 -13.82
CA GLU A 82 1.98 5.30 -14.63
C GLU A 82 3.30 4.52 -14.92
N ASP A 83 4.44 5.21 -14.92
CA ASP A 83 5.75 4.63 -15.24
C ASP A 83 6.40 3.91 -14.05
N GLY A 84 6.07 4.30 -12.82
CA GLY A 84 6.74 3.76 -11.63
C GLY A 84 6.72 4.66 -10.41
N LEU A 85 7.50 4.23 -9.42
CA LEU A 85 7.74 5.00 -8.20
C LEU A 85 8.94 5.94 -8.38
N TYR A 86 8.79 7.17 -7.90
CA TYR A 86 9.83 8.20 -7.89
C TYR A 86 10.32 8.41 -6.47
N LEU A 87 11.61 8.17 -6.26
CA LEU A 87 12.27 8.38 -4.99
C LEU A 87 13.01 9.72 -5.00
N HIS A 88 13.10 10.37 -3.85
CA HIS A 88 13.60 11.74 -3.74
C HIS A 88 15.12 11.89 -3.95
N GLY A 89 15.85 10.79 -4.14
CA GLY A 89 17.23 10.80 -4.61
C GLY A 89 17.36 11.03 -6.12
N TRP A 90 16.25 10.94 -6.87
CA TRP A 90 16.15 11.19 -8.32
C TRP A 90 17.17 10.40 -9.16
N ASP A 91 17.51 9.20 -8.70
CA ASP A 91 18.49 8.32 -9.33
C ASP A 91 17.87 7.49 -10.46
N GLU A 92 16.75 6.82 -10.18
CA GLU A 92 16.04 6.01 -11.17
C GLU A 92 14.58 5.77 -10.81
N VAL A 93 13.73 5.66 -11.83
CA VAL A 93 12.33 5.22 -11.67
C VAL A 93 12.30 3.74 -11.31
N VAL A 94 11.54 3.39 -10.27
CA VAL A 94 11.26 2.01 -9.89
C VAL A 94 10.02 1.54 -10.64
N ASP A 95 10.24 1.01 -11.84
CA ASP A 95 9.18 0.44 -12.66
C ASP A 95 8.62 -0.87 -12.06
N ARG A 96 7.54 -1.37 -12.68
CA ARG A 96 6.89 -2.62 -12.29
C ARG A 96 7.82 -3.83 -12.23
N LYS A 97 8.79 -3.95 -13.16
CA LYS A 97 9.72 -5.09 -13.20
C LYS A 97 10.73 -5.00 -12.05
N LYS A 98 11.25 -3.79 -11.78
CA LYS A 98 12.16 -3.53 -10.66
C LYS A 98 11.47 -3.82 -9.34
N LEU A 99 10.26 -3.30 -9.11
CA LEU A 99 9.51 -3.58 -7.89
C LEU A 99 9.24 -5.09 -7.71
N SER A 100 8.80 -5.77 -8.77
CA SER A 100 8.60 -7.23 -8.77
C SER A 100 9.86 -7.99 -8.36
N LYS A 101 11.01 -7.61 -8.94
CA LYS A 101 12.32 -8.20 -8.60
C LYS A 101 12.68 -7.97 -7.13
N MET A 102 12.53 -6.74 -6.62
CA MET A 102 12.82 -6.39 -5.23
C MET A 102 11.99 -7.22 -4.25
N LEU A 103 10.69 -7.35 -4.51
CA LEU A 103 9.77 -8.15 -3.69
C LEU A 103 10.13 -9.65 -3.73
N LEU A 104 10.46 -10.19 -4.91
CA LEU A 104 10.85 -11.59 -5.06
C LEU A 104 12.16 -11.94 -4.35
N GLU A 105 13.17 -11.09 -4.51
CA GLU A 105 14.50 -11.27 -3.90
C GLU A 105 14.44 -11.18 -2.38
N GLY A 106 13.68 -10.22 -1.86
CA GLY A 106 13.36 -10.14 -0.42
C GLY A 106 12.56 -11.36 0.05
N GLY A 107 11.67 -11.87 -0.79
CA GLY A 107 10.70 -12.89 -0.41
C GLY A 107 11.27 -14.28 -0.14
N SER A 108 12.50 -14.62 -0.53
CA SER A 108 13.08 -15.98 -0.47
C SER A 108 12.99 -16.70 0.90
N ARG A 109 12.69 -15.99 2.00
CA ARG A 109 12.41 -16.51 3.35
C ARG A 109 11.14 -15.92 4.03
N SER A 110 10.22 -15.30 3.28
CA SER A 110 9.30 -14.28 3.83
C SER A 110 7.91 -14.74 4.29
N SER A 111 7.41 -14.02 5.31
CA SER A 111 6.01 -13.85 5.72
C SER A 111 5.24 -12.81 4.89
N LEU A 112 5.94 -12.04 4.04
CA LEU A 112 5.34 -10.99 3.20
C LEU A 112 4.21 -11.55 2.31
N SER A 113 3.02 -10.99 2.48
CA SER A 113 1.78 -11.43 1.85
C SER A 113 0.99 -10.28 1.22
N GLY A 114 1.33 -9.04 1.54
CA GLY A 114 0.63 -7.84 1.07
C GLY A 114 1.56 -6.69 0.74
N VAL A 115 1.18 -5.90 -0.27
CA VAL A 115 1.80 -4.61 -0.58
C VAL A 115 0.70 -3.57 -0.78
N TYR A 116 0.81 -2.46 -0.07
CA TYR A 116 0.00 -1.27 -0.29
C TYR A 116 0.90 -0.19 -0.92
N LEU A 117 0.47 0.37 -2.04
CA LEU A 117 1.14 1.44 -2.76
C LEU A 117 0.45 2.76 -2.44
N GLY A 118 0.98 3.48 -1.44
CA GLY A 118 0.66 4.87 -1.16
C GLY A 118 1.37 5.77 -2.19
N ALA A 119 1.11 5.52 -3.47
CA ALA A 119 1.74 6.18 -4.60
C ALA A 119 0.71 6.38 -5.71
N CYS A 120 0.67 7.58 -6.28
CA CYS A 120 -0.28 7.96 -7.32
C CYS A 120 -0.11 7.08 -8.58
N GLU A 121 -1.22 6.74 -9.23
CA GLU A 121 -1.31 6.12 -10.58
C GLU A 121 -0.61 4.76 -10.78
N PHE A 122 0.10 4.24 -9.78
CA PHE A 122 0.87 3.01 -9.94
C PHE A 122 0.07 1.76 -9.52
N GLY A 123 -0.97 1.91 -8.71
CA GLY A 123 -1.81 0.84 -8.16
C GLY A 123 -2.79 0.18 -9.14
N THR A 124 -2.35 -0.10 -10.37
CA THR A 124 -3.21 -0.59 -11.46
C THR A 124 -3.41 -2.11 -11.44
N ARG A 125 -4.49 -2.60 -12.09
CA ARG A 125 -4.72 -4.04 -12.31
C ARG A 125 -3.53 -4.71 -12.99
N LYS A 126 -2.92 -4.06 -13.99
CA LYS A 126 -1.74 -4.56 -14.71
C LYS A 126 -0.52 -4.74 -13.80
N LEU A 127 -0.33 -3.84 -12.83
CA LEU A 127 0.71 -4.01 -11.80
C LEU A 127 0.39 -5.21 -10.91
N ALA A 128 -0.82 -5.27 -10.36
CA ALA A 128 -1.23 -6.35 -9.47
C ALA A 128 -1.14 -7.72 -10.16
N GLU A 129 -1.58 -7.83 -11.42
CA GLU A 129 -1.41 -9.02 -12.25
C GLU A 129 0.03 -9.45 -12.37
N HIS A 130 0.94 -8.52 -12.63
CA HIS A 130 2.35 -8.83 -12.71
C HIS A 130 2.93 -9.28 -11.37
N LEU A 131 2.64 -8.56 -10.27
CA LEU A 131 3.21 -8.89 -8.96
C LEU A 131 2.66 -10.22 -8.43
N LEU A 132 1.34 -10.42 -8.50
CA LEU A 132 0.69 -11.65 -8.07
C LEU A 132 0.97 -12.82 -9.03
N ALA A 133 1.26 -12.62 -10.31
CA ALA A 133 1.69 -13.74 -11.15
C ALA A 133 3.09 -14.23 -10.76
N ASN A 134 4.00 -13.31 -10.43
CA ASN A 134 5.41 -13.63 -10.18
C ASN A 134 5.70 -14.09 -8.75
N ASP A 135 5.03 -13.55 -7.72
CA ASP A 135 5.22 -13.98 -6.33
C ASP A 135 3.99 -14.71 -5.77
N LYS A 136 4.07 -16.05 -5.65
CA LYS A 136 2.99 -16.91 -5.13
C LYS A 136 2.64 -16.68 -3.65
N ARG A 137 3.53 -16.05 -2.88
CA ARG A 137 3.30 -15.71 -1.46
C ARG A 137 2.48 -14.44 -1.33
N LEU A 138 2.69 -13.49 -2.24
CA LEU A 138 1.87 -12.29 -2.32
C LEU A 138 0.40 -12.70 -2.57
N ARG A 139 -0.47 -12.23 -1.69
CA ARG A 139 -1.91 -12.54 -1.66
C ARG A 139 -2.75 -11.37 -2.11
N TRP A 140 -2.28 -10.15 -1.87
CA TRP A 140 -2.98 -8.94 -2.25
C TRP A 140 -2.02 -7.79 -2.58
N VAL A 141 -2.51 -6.86 -3.38
CA VAL A 141 -1.87 -5.59 -3.75
C VAL A 141 -2.94 -4.51 -3.72
N ALA A 142 -2.66 -3.37 -3.08
CA ALA A 142 -3.54 -2.21 -3.10
C ALA A 142 -2.79 -0.97 -3.59
N GLY A 143 -3.52 0.01 -4.13
CA GLY A 143 -2.96 1.31 -4.51
C GLY A 143 -3.91 2.15 -5.35
N TYR A 144 -3.49 3.38 -5.62
CA TYR A 144 -4.27 4.38 -6.36
C TYR A 144 -4.12 4.21 -7.87
N GLN A 145 -5.22 4.39 -8.60
CA GLN A 145 -5.23 4.41 -10.07
C GLN A 145 -5.12 5.82 -10.63
N HIS A 146 -5.46 6.84 -9.84
CA HIS A 146 -5.36 8.24 -10.24
C HIS A 146 -4.40 9.01 -9.35
N SER A 147 -4.07 10.22 -9.77
CA SER A 147 -3.44 11.22 -8.93
C SER A 147 -4.35 11.59 -7.76
N ALA A 148 -3.73 11.85 -6.62
CA ALA A 148 -4.40 12.27 -5.40
C ALA A 148 -3.59 13.39 -4.74
N ASP A 149 -4.28 14.41 -4.20
CA ASP A 149 -3.62 15.32 -3.27
C ASP A 149 -3.06 14.54 -2.08
N PHE A 150 -1.91 14.99 -1.55
CA PHE A 150 -1.26 14.32 -0.44
C PHE A 150 -2.23 14.11 0.72
N ILE A 151 -3.07 15.10 1.06
CA ILE A 151 -3.99 15.04 2.20
C ILE A 151 -5.09 13.99 1.97
N ASP A 152 -5.69 13.96 0.79
CA ASP A 152 -6.80 13.04 0.49
C ASP A 152 -6.33 11.59 0.40
N GLY A 153 -5.21 11.35 -0.29
CA GLY A 153 -4.57 10.03 -0.35
C GLY A 153 -4.19 9.53 1.04
N THR A 154 -3.53 10.40 1.79
CA THR A 154 -3.19 10.17 3.19
C THR A 154 -4.41 9.85 4.06
N ALA A 155 -5.53 10.58 3.91
CA ALA A 155 -6.73 10.33 4.68
C ALA A 155 -7.31 8.95 4.36
N LEU A 156 -7.28 8.53 3.09
CA LEU A 156 -7.72 7.20 2.69
C LEU A 156 -6.77 6.10 3.18
N ASP A 157 -5.45 6.32 3.17
CA ASP A 157 -4.46 5.43 3.80
C ASP A 157 -4.79 5.22 5.29
N VAL A 158 -5.07 6.30 6.01
CA VAL A 158 -5.47 6.24 7.43
C VAL A 158 -6.75 5.42 7.61
N MET A 159 -7.74 5.62 6.75
CA MET A 159 -8.99 4.85 6.80
C MET A 159 -8.77 3.36 6.52
N PHE A 160 -7.89 3.03 5.55
CA PHE A 160 -7.49 1.66 5.26
C PHE A 160 -6.81 1.02 6.48
N PHE A 161 -5.77 1.65 7.03
CA PHE A 161 -4.99 1.06 8.13
C PHE A 161 -5.75 1.05 9.47
N ASN A 162 -6.62 2.03 9.71
CA ASN A 162 -7.54 1.99 10.84
C ASN A 162 -8.50 0.79 10.75
N ALA A 163 -9.02 0.48 9.56
CA ALA A 163 -9.83 -0.73 9.37
C ALA A 163 -8.96 -1.99 9.54
N TRP A 164 -7.76 -2.01 8.96
CA TRP A 164 -6.80 -3.11 9.08
C TRP A 164 -6.49 -3.45 10.55
N PHE A 165 -6.17 -2.46 11.37
CA PHE A 165 -5.79 -2.68 12.78
C PHE A 165 -6.93 -3.25 13.63
N ARG A 166 -8.19 -2.87 13.36
CA ARG A 166 -9.36 -3.47 14.03
C ARG A 166 -9.47 -4.98 13.79
N HIS A 167 -9.04 -5.44 12.63
CA HIS A 167 -9.11 -6.85 12.23
C HIS A 167 -7.86 -7.64 12.65
N VAL A 168 -6.70 -7.00 12.78
CA VAL A 168 -5.46 -7.61 13.30
C VAL A 168 -5.55 -7.85 14.82
N ASP A 169 -6.02 -6.86 15.58
CA ASP A 169 -6.10 -6.94 17.05
C ASP A 169 -7.09 -8.02 17.52
N GLY A 170 -8.08 -8.37 16.69
CA GLY A 170 -9.14 -9.32 17.01
C GLY A 170 -8.88 -10.78 16.63
N ALA A 171 -7.83 -11.11 15.87
CA ALA A 171 -7.71 -12.47 15.33
C ALA A 171 -6.27 -12.93 15.06
N SER A 172 -5.72 -13.74 15.98
CA SER A 172 -4.36 -14.29 15.90
C SER A 172 -4.10 -15.28 14.75
N ASP A 173 -5.14 -15.69 14.02
CA ASP A 173 -5.06 -16.71 12.94
C ASP A 173 -5.70 -16.27 11.60
N THR A 174 -6.19 -15.04 11.50
CA THR A 174 -6.85 -14.58 10.27
C THR A 174 -5.80 -14.32 9.19
N ARG A 175 -5.94 -15.02 8.05
CA ARG A 175 -5.04 -14.86 6.90
C ARG A 175 -5.17 -13.43 6.36
N ALA A 176 -4.05 -12.82 5.96
CA ALA A 176 -3.98 -11.44 5.43
C ALA A 176 -5.02 -11.14 4.32
N ARG A 177 -5.38 -12.14 3.51
CA ARG A 177 -6.44 -12.01 2.48
C ARG A 177 -7.83 -11.74 3.09
N GLU A 178 -8.16 -12.36 4.21
CA GLU A 178 -9.46 -12.16 4.85
C GLU A 178 -9.52 -10.80 5.53
N ILE A 179 -8.40 -10.37 6.16
CA ILE A 179 -8.27 -9.02 6.68
C ILE A 179 -8.52 -8.00 5.57
N VAL A 180 -7.82 -8.12 4.44
CA VAL A 180 -7.96 -7.14 3.35
C VAL A 180 -9.36 -7.16 2.71
N LYS A 181 -10.05 -8.30 2.73
CA LYS A 181 -11.46 -8.39 2.32
C LYS A 181 -12.37 -7.62 3.27
N SER A 182 -12.22 -7.80 4.58
CA SER A 182 -12.99 -7.04 5.56
C SER A 182 -12.69 -5.54 5.50
N VAL A 183 -11.43 -5.16 5.25
CA VAL A 183 -11.05 -3.76 4.97
C VAL A 183 -11.76 -3.23 3.73
N ALA A 184 -11.80 -4.00 2.64
CA ALA A 184 -12.50 -3.60 1.41
C ALA A 184 -14.00 -3.36 1.66
N GLU A 185 -14.67 -4.23 2.43
CA GLU A 185 -16.07 -4.07 2.84
C GLU A 185 -16.27 -2.80 3.70
N ASP A 186 -15.38 -2.55 4.66
CA ASP A 186 -15.41 -1.35 5.49
C ASP A 186 -15.28 -0.07 4.65
N LEU A 187 -14.36 -0.06 3.69
CA LEU A 187 -14.13 1.09 2.81
C LEU A 187 -15.29 1.33 1.85
N LYS A 188 -15.90 0.27 1.29
CA LYS A 188 -17.13 0.39 0.47
C LYS A 188 -18.24 1.13 1.20
N ASN A 189 -18.40 0.86 2.49
CA ASN A 189 -19.46 1.44 3.31
C ASN A 189 -19.15 2.87 3.77
N LYS A 190 -17.89 3.18 4.06
CA LYS A 190 -17.49 4.44 4.73
C LYS A 190 -16.85 5.46 3.81
N CYS A 191 -16.22 5.02 2.73
CA CYS A 191 -15.32 5.82 1.90
C CYS A 191 -15.65 5.77 0.40
N LYS A 192 -16.89 5.41 0.03
CA LYS A 192 -17.28 5.14 -1.37
C LYS A 192 -16.78 6.20 -2.35
N GLY A 193 -17.00 7.49 -2.05
CA GLY A 193 -16.57 8.58 -2.94
C GLY A 193 -15.06 8.68 -3.14
N LEU A 194 -14.25 8.32 -2.13
CA LEU A 194 -12.78 8.39 -2.23
C LEU A 194 -12.19 7.16 -2.94
N ILE A 195 -12.76 5.97 -2.72
CA ILE A 195 -12.26 4.72 -3.34
C ILE A 195 -12.69 4.55 -4.80
N SER A 196 -13.79 5.18 -5.19
CA SER A 196 -14.26 5.19 -6.56
C SER A 196 -13.29 5.94 -7.47
N THR A 197 -13.26 5.59 -8.77
CA THR A 197 -12.62 6.43 -9.79
C THR A 197 -13.47 7.69 -9.99
N ARG A 198 -12.91 8.69 -10.68
CA ARG A 198 -13.64 9.93 -11.02
C ARG A 198 -14.89 9.63 -11.83
N GLU A 199 -14.78 8.71 -12.79
CA GLU A 199 -15.87 8.27 -13.67
C GLU A 199 -16.94 7.49 -12.90
N GLU A 200 -16.53 6.66 -11.92
CA GLU A 200 -17.47 5.97 -11.03
C GLU A 200 -18.27 6.94 -10.15
N ASN A 201 -17.70 8.12 -9.87
CA ASN A 201 -18.38 9.22 -9.19
C ASN A 201 -19.18 10.12 -10.16
N GLY A 202 -19.16 9.86 -11.46
CA GLY A 202 -19.87 10.65 -12.47
C GLY A 202 -19.15 11.90 -12.96
N HIS A 203 -17.82 11.97 -12.78
CA HIS A 203 -16.96 13.04 -13.28
C HIS A 203 -16.20 12.60 -14.54
N ASP A 204 -15.61 13.58 -15.24
CA ASP A 204 -14.68 13.28 -16.34
C ASP A 204 -13.39 12.67 -15.78
N ALA A 205 -12.76 11.76 -16.52
CA ALA A 205 -11.51 11.13 -16.13
C ALA A 205 -10.39 12.17 -15.97
N ASP A 206 -10.43 13.19 -16.83
CA ASP A 206 -9.45 14.28 -16.92
C ASP A 206 -9.73 15.44 -15.93
N ASP A 207 -10.81 15.36 -15.13
CA ASP A 207 -11.12 16.37 -14.11
C ASP A 207 -10.23 16.17 -12.88
N GLU A 208 -9.05 16.78 -12.88
CA GLU A 208 -8.06 16.66 -11.80
C GLU A 208 -8.57 17.11 -10.43
N ASP A 209 -9.57 18.00 -10.39
CA ASP A 209 -10.20 18.52 -9.18
C ASP A 209 -11.36 17.62 -8.69
N ALA A 210 -11.77 16.62 -9.49
CA ALA A 210 -12.86 15.72 -9.12
C ALA A 210 -12.43 14.71 -8.03
N PRO A 211 -13.32 14.42 -7.07
CA PRO A 211 -13.07 13.38 -6.08
C PRO A 211 -13.07 12.00 -6.72
N GLY A 212 -12.21 11.12 -6.20
CA GLY A 212 -12.15 9.71 -6.61
C GLY A 212 -10.74 9.30 -6.99
N MET A 213 -10.03 8.70 -6.04
CA MET A 213 -8.63 8.29 -6.23
C MET A 213 -8.50 6.94 -6.95
N GLY A 214 -9.63 6.26 -7.17
CA GLY A 214 -9.65 4.95 -7.82
C GLY A 214 -8.85 3.91 -7.05
N LEU A 215 -8.88 3.92 -5.71
CA LEU A 215 -8.24 2.88 -4.91
C LEU A 215 -8.74 1.52 -5.36
N SER A 216 -7.82 0.61 -5.64
CA SER A 216 -8.11 -0.80 -5.89
C SER A 216 -7.46 -1.67 -4.84
N ILE A 217 -8.10 -2.81 -4.56
CA ILE A 217 -7.53 -3.84 -3.69
C ILE A 217 -7.61 -5.16 -4.45
N TYR A 218 -6.52 -5.51 -5.12
CA TYR A 218 -6.43 -6.74 -5.89
C TYR A 218 -6.03 -7.90 -5.00
N ALA A 219 -6.76 -9.02 -5.10
CA ALA A 219 -6.44 -10.25 -4.39
C ALA A 219 -6.56 -11.45 -5.32
N ARG A 220 -5.93 -12.56 -4.94
CA ARG A 220 -6.15 -13.84 -5.65
C ARG A 220 -7.58 -14.33 -5.44
N ALA A 221 -8.24 -14.68 -6.54
CA ALA A 221 -9.53 -15.35 -6.54
C ALA A 221 -9.43 -16.73 -5.86
N ARG A 222 -10.50 -17.15 -5.21
CA ARG A 222 -10.63 -18.52 -4.69
C ARG A 222 -11.07 -19.47 -5.82
N GLY A 223 -10.64 -20.71 -5.77
CA GLY A 223 -11.15 -21.78 -6.63
C GLY A 223 -10.28 -22.15 -7.85
N PRO A 224 -10.75 -23.13 -8.64
CA PRO A 224 -9.94 -23.83 -9.63
C PRO A 224 -9.57 -22.99 -10.87
N LYS A 225 -10.29 -21.90 -11.13
CA LYS A 225 -10.03 -21.01 -12.27
C LYS A 225 -8.94 -19.98 -12.02
N GLY A 226 -8.39 -19.88 -10.79
CA GLY A 226 -7.21 -19.09 -10.43
C GLY A 226 -7.06 -17.76 -11.17
N GLY A 227 -7.56 -16.66 -10.59
CA GLY A 227 -7.49 -15.33 -11.19
C GLY A 227 -7.17 -14.24 -10.16
N ILE A 228 -7.28 -12.99 -10.57
CA ILE A 228 -7.15 -11.81 -9.71
C ILE A 228 -8.49 -11.06 -9.74
N ILE A 229 -8.96 -10.69 -8.56
CA ILE A 229 -10.19 -9.92 -8.35
C ILE A 229 -9.85 -8.59 -7.71
N ASP A 230 -10.54 -7.52 -8.10
CA ASP A 230 -10.57 -6.26 -7.34
C ASP A 230 -11.67 -6.36 -6.28
N LEU A 231 -11.30 -6.47 -5.01
CA LEU A 231 -12.24 -6.59 -3.90
C LEU A 231 -13.15 -5.36 -3.75
N LEU A 232 -12.78 -4.22 -4.36
CA LEU A 232 -13.60 -3.02 -4.35
C LEU A 232 -14.64 -2.97 -5.47
N ARG A 233 -14.49 -3.73 -6.55
CA ARG A 233 -15.31 -3.61 -7.77
C ARG A 233 -15.90 -4.91 -8.27
N ASP A 234 -15.17 -6.01 -8.14
CA ASP A 234 -15.60 -7.33 -8.60
C ASP A 234 -16.49 -8.00 -7.54
N GLU A 235 -17.51 -8.74 -8.00
CA GLU A 235 -18.26 -9.67 -7.16
C GLU A 235 -17.48 -10.99 -7.04
N GLU A 236 -17.43 -11.56 -5.83
CA GLU A 236 -16.72 -12.83 -5.54
C GLU A 236 -17.62 -14.06 -5.70
#